data_AF-K3XID7-F1
#
_entry.id   AF-K3XID7-F1
#
_cell.length_a   1.000
_cell.length_b   1.000
_cell.length_c   1.000
_cell.angle_alpha   90.00
_cell.angle_beta   90.00
_cell.angle_gamma   90.00
#
_symmetry.space_group_name_H-M   'P 1'
#
loop_
_entity.id
_entity.type
_entity.pdbx_description
1 polymer ?
#
loop_
_entity_poly.entity_id
_entity_poly.type
_entity_poly.pdbx_seq_one_letter_code
_entity_poly.pdbx_strand_id
1 'polypeptide(L)'
;MVRSMLRKLGLKSFGAEAIFIKSELMDVLGGNLPLHELYSLSITKLGIFARCHQISRENCHRCRQFLLSKFWWGCSCAHGHGCWGAKLKGISSAGAAAAAGHSPGKGSPFGRMAKKPIQYVVVDAFTAEPFKGNPASVCVLDDAERAADARWMQAVATEFNLSQTAFLLRDSSSAAAAAPRFGLRWFTPNTEVALCGHATLASAHYLFTSVLAEHEALIEFATKSGILTAKKVPAPASAGVSGEGKLFIELDLPAIDFVECDEAELPSLPETLNGVPVVSVHKSTTVSDFIVELSSGKEVADIIPNIHEIKRCSGRGVIFTGPAPDESGYDFFTRFFCPKFNIDEDPVCGSAHCVLAPYWARKLGKQKLTAFQVSPRSGTLYLELEAAARRVRIQGEAVTVMTGTLLT
;
A
#
# COMPACT_ATOMS: atom_id res chain seq x y z
N MET A 1 -29.71 -21.80 29.36
CA MET A 1 -30.85 -20.87 29.16
C MET A 1 -31.03 -20.45 27.68
N VAL A 2 -29.98 -19.97 27.00
CA VAL A 2 -30.03 -19.51 25.58
C VAL A 2 -30.43 -20.61 24.57
N ARG A 3 -29.91 -21.85 24.71
CA ARG A 3 -30.25 -22.98 23.81
C ARG A 3 -31.70 -23.49 23.90
N SER A 4 -32.41 -23.16 24.99
CA SER A 4 -33.83 -23.53 25.18
C SER A 4 -34.77 -22.53 24.50
N MET A 5 -34.39 -21.25 24.51
CA MET A 5 -35.15 -20.16 23.88
C MET A 5 -35.07 -20.21 22.34
N LEU A 6 -33.90 -20.56 21.78
CA LEU A 6 -33.69 -20.69 20.33
C LEU A 6 -34.48 -21.86 19.71
N ARG A 7 -34.79 -22.91 20.48
CA ARG A 7 -35.61 -24.04 20.01
C ARG A 7 -37.11 -23.70 19.89
N LYS A 8 -37.62 -22.74 20.68
CA LYS A 8 -39.03 -22.32 20.64
C LYS A 8 -39.37 -21.40 19.45
N LEU A 9 -38.38 -20.82 18.79
CA LEU A 9 -38.56 -19.90 17.65
C LEU A 9 -38.36 -20.57 16.27
N GLY A 10 -38.19 -21.90 16.22
CA GLY A 10 -38.14 -22.65 14.95
C GLY A 10 -36.90 -22.41 14.07
N LEU A 11 -35.90 -21.67 14.53
CA LEU A 11 -34.72 -21.29 13.75
C LEU A 11 -33.59 -22.31 13.93
N LYS A 12 -33.46 -23.22 12.96
CA LYS A 12 -32.31 -24.14 12.87
C LYS A 12 -31.12 -23.42 12.22
N SER A 13 -30.02 -23.37 12.96
CA SER A 13 -28.63 -23.03 12.59
C SER A 13 -28.34 -21.62 12.04
N PHE A 14 -27.66 -20.79 12.86
CA PHE A 14 -26.73 -19.76 12.39
C PHE A 14 -25.44 -19.80 13.21
N GLY A 15 -24.30 -19.61 12.54
CA GLY A 15 -22.93 -19.80 13.05
C GLY A 15 -22.38 -18.67 13.93
N ALA A 16 -21.17 -18.89 14.45
CA ALA A 16 -20.51 -18.09 15.50
C ALA A 16 -20.37 -16.58 15.20
N GLU A 17 -20.31 -16.19 13.93
CA GLU A 17 -20.14 -14.79 13.49
C GLU A 17 -21.35 -13.90 13.85
N ALA A 18 -22.57 -14.44 13.83
CA ALA A 18 -23.77 -13.69 14.19
C ALA A 18 -23.84 -13.37 15.69
N ILE A 19 -23.22 -14.21 16.52
CA ILE A 19 -23.11 -14.00 17.98
C ILE A 19 -22.08 -12.91 18.27
N PHE A 20 -20.98 -12.88 17.51
CA PHE A 20 -19.90 -11.89 17.65
C PHE A 20 -20.37 -10.46 17.32
N ILE A 21 -21.08 -10.29 16.20
CA ILE A 21 -21.62 -8.98 15.78
C ILE A 21 -22.63 -8.45 16.80
N LYS A 22 -23.46 -9.33 17.39
CA LYS A 22 -24.42 -8.92 18.42
C LYS A 22 -23.73 -8.47 19.71
N SER A 23 -22.62 -9.12 20.09
CA SER A 23 -21.81 -8.74 21.25
C SER A 23 -21.23 -7.34 21.09
N GLU A 24 -20.54 -7.07 19.97
CA GLU A 24 -19.93 -5.75 19.72
C GLU A 24 -20.99 -4.63 19.62
N LEU A 25 -22.15 -4.92 19.02
CA LEU A 25 -23.22 -3.92 18.90
C LEU A 25 -23.81 -3.52 20.27
N MET A 26 -23.88 -4.47 21.21
CA MET A 26 -24.38 -4.22 22.57
C MET A 26 -23.39 -3.38 23.39
N ASP A 27 -22.09 -3.57 23.18
CA ASP A 27 -21.04 -2.75 23.80
C ASP A 27 -21.07 -1.31 23.28
N VAL A 28 -21.25 -1.12 21.97
CA VAL A 28 -21.34 0.21 21.33
C VAL A 28 -22.57 0.99 21.79
N LEU A 29 -23.67 0.29 22.08
CA LEU A 29 -24.92 0.88 22.55
C LEU A 29 -24.98 1.03 24.09
N GLY A 30 -23.89 0.74 24.80
CA GLY A 30 -23.75 1.05 26.23
C GLY A 30 -24.49 0.08 27.16
N GLY A 31 -24.68 -1.18 26.76
CA GLY A 31 -25.10 -2.29 27.65
C GLY A 31 -26.50 -2.23 28.26
N ASN A 32 -27.24 -1.12 28.13
CA ASN A 32 -28.51 -0.88 28.84
C ASN A 32 -29.73 -0.68 27.92
N LEU A 33 -29.74 -1.29 26.73
CA LEU A 33 -30.99 -1.43 25.96
C LEU A 33 -31.71 -2.71 26.41
N PRO A 34 -32.95 -2.63 26.91
CA PRO A 34 -33.71 -3.83 27.24
C PRO A 34 -33.82 -4.71 26.00
N LEU A 35 -33.44 -5.98 26.14
CA LEU A 35 -33.34 -7.03 25.10
C LEU A 35 -34.59 -7.24 24.23
N HIS A 36 -35.67 -6.53 24.50
CA HIS A 36 -36.93 -6.58 23.78
C HIS A 36 -37.05 -5.57 22.62
N GLU A 37 -36.05 -4.72 22.34
CA GLU A 37 -36.15 -3.67 21.28
C GLU A 37 -35.40 -3.97 19.96
N LEU A 38 -34.61 -5.05 19.89
CA LEU A 38 -33.94 -5.51 18.66
C LEU A 38 -34.66 -6.74 18.10
N TYR A 39 -35.64 -6.52 17.23
CA TYR A 39 -36.56 -7.60 16.81
C TYR A 39 -36.08 -8.45 15.62
N SER A 40 -35.18 -7.98 14.74
CA SER A 40 -34.57 -8.88 13.74
C SER A 40 -33.32 -8.28 13.08
N LEU A 41 -32.22 -9.04 13.07
CA LEU A 41 -31.13 -8.88 12.10
C LEU A 41 -31.32 -9.96 11.03
N SER A 42 -31.49 -9.57 9.77
CA SER A 42 -31.60 -10.51 8.65
C SER A 42 -30.40 -10.34 7.74
N ILE A 43 -29.59 -11.40 7.60
CA ILE A 43 -28.47 -11.48 6.67
C ILE A 43 -28.95 -12.26 5.45
N THR A 44 -28.93 -11.65 4.27
CA THR A 44 -29.19 -12.34 3.00
C THR A 44 -27.96 -12.23 2.09
N LYS A 45 -27.89 -13.02 1.02
CA LYS A 45 -26.79 -12.95 0.02
C LYS A 45 -26.57 -11.56 -0.60
N LEU A 46 -27.50 -10.62 -0.41
CA LEU A 46 -27.46 -9.25 -0.91
C LEU A 46 -27.23 -8.18 0.18
N GLY A 47 -27.00 -8.57 1.45
CA GLY A 47 -26.63 -7.64 2.54
C GLY A 47 -27.29 -7.92 3.90
N ILE A 48 -26.82 -7.19 4.93
CA ILE A 48 -27.33 -7.22 6.31
C ILE A 48 -28.39 -6.13 6.50
N PHE A 49 -29.57 -6.50 6.99
CA PHE A 49 -30.64 -5.56 7.35
C PHE A 49 -30.91 -5.60 8.85
N ALA A 50 -30.87 -4.44 9.50
CA ALA A 50 -31.31 -4.25 10.87
C ALA A 50 -32.60 -3.42 10.89
N ARG A 51 -33.66 -3.90 11.57
CA ARG A 51 -34.84 -3.08 11.91
C ARG A 51 -34.78 -2.74 13.39
N CYS A 52 -34.78 -1.45 13.70
CA CYS A 52 -34.98 -0.96 15.06
C CYS A 52 -36.21 -0.05 15.08
N HIS A 53 -37.14 -0.29 15.99
CA HIS A 53 -38.22 0.65 16.31
C HIS A 53 -37.92 1.23 17.70
N GLN A 54 -38.04 2.56 17.83
CA GLN A 54 -37.83 3.34 19.06
C GLN A 54 -36.40 3.33 19.63
N ILE A 55 -35.47 3.99 18.94
CA ILE A 55 -34.17 4.37 19.52
C ILE A 55 -34.07 5.90 19.52
N SER A 56 -33.54 6.51 20.59
CA SER A 56 -33.30 7.96 20.66
C SER A 56 -32.36 8.41 19.52
N ARG A 57 -32.49 9.67 19.06
CA ARG A 57 -31.68 10.21 17.94
C ARG A 57 -30.18 10.01 18.12
N GLU A 58 -29.70 10.06 19.36
CA GLU A 58 -28.29 9.96 19.73
C GLU A 58 -27.73 8.53 19.51
N ASN A 59 -28.51 7.52 19.88
CA ASN A 59 -28.16 6.11 19.69
C ASN A 59 -28.24 5.69 18.21
N CYS A 60 -29.11 6.32 17.42
CA CYS A 60 -29.15 6.14 15.96
C CYS A 60 -27.85 6.63 15.29
N HIS A 61 -27.27 7.72 15.79
CA HIS A 61 -26.04 8.29 15.24
C HIS A 61 -24.82 7.41 15.54
N ARG A 62 -24.77 6.79 16.72
CA ARG A 62 -23.72 5.83 17.11
C ARG A 62 -23.79 4.54 16.30
N CYS A 63 -24.97 3.96 16.12
CA CYS A 63 -25.15 2.79 15.25
C CYS A 63 -24.71 3.08 13.80
N ARG A 64 -25.03 4.26 13.27
CA ARG A 64 -24.62 4.68 11.93
C ARG A 64 -23.10 4.79 11.80
N GLN A 65 -22.41 5.40 12.77
CA GLN A 65 -20.95 5.49 12.73
C GLN A 65 -20.26 4.13 12.84
N PHE A 66 -20.76 3.24 13.71
CA PHE A 66 -20.22 1.89 13.83
C PHE A 66 -20.37 1.08 12.54
N LEU A 67 -21.55 1.13 11.90
CA LEU A 67 -21.79 0.42 10.64
C LEU A 67 -20.96 1.00 9.48
N LEU A 68 -20.81 2.33 9.41
CA LEU A 68 -19.95 2.99 8.41
C LEU A 68 -18.44 2.71 8.63
N SER A 69 -18.01 2.49 9.88
CA SER A 69 -16.62 2.14 10.19
C SER A 69 -16.24 0.70 9.83
N LYS A 70 -17.23 -0.18 9.63
CA LYS A 70 -17.02 -1.61 9.33
C LYS A 70 -17.42 -1.98 7.90
N PHE A 71 -18.33 -1.24 7.25
CA PHE A 71 -18.84 -1.51 5.91
C PHE A 71 -19.07 -0.22 5.10
N TRP A 72 -18.63 -0.20 3.83
CA TRP A 72 -18.51 1.02 3.02
C TRP A 72 -19.78 1.34 2.21
N TRP A 73 -20.86 1.89 2.80
CA TRP A 73 -22.05 2.31 2.03
C TRP A 73 -22.73 3.59 2.54
N GLY A 74 -23.13 4.47 1.60
CA GLY A 74 -23.78 5.75 1.85
C GLY A 74 -25.25 5.64 2.28
N CYS A 75 -25.66 6.50 3.20
CA CYS A 75 -27.02 6.52 3.76
C CYS A 75 -27.61 7.94 3.64
N SER A 76 -28.72 8.08 2.93
CA SER A 76 -29.47 9.33 2.78
C SER A 76 -30.70 9.32 3.69
N CYS A 77 -30.90 10.39 4.47
CA CYS A 77 -32.00 10.51 5.42
C CYS A 77 -33.13 11.37 4.83
N ALA A 78 -34.32 10.78 4.63
CA ALA A 78 -35.56 11.54 4.51
C ALA A 78 -36.33 11.50 5.84
N HIS A 79 -36.81 12.64 6.30
CA HIS A 79 -37.60 12.75 7.51
C HIS A 79 -38.97 12.07 7.33
N GLY A 80 -39.32 11.16 8.24
CA GLY A 80 -40.71 10.74 8.49
C GLY A 80 -41.08 9.33 8.01
N HIS A 81 -41.27 8.44 8.98
CA HIS A 81 -42.10 7.21 8.96
C HIS A 81 -41.97 6.20 7.78
N GLY A 82 -41.30 5.07 8.07
CA GLY A 82 -41.75 3.73 7.65
C GLY A 82 -41.13 3.08 6.40
N CYS A 83 -40.50 1.91 6.64
CA CYS A 83 -40.13 0.84 5.69
C CYS A 83 -39.05 1.10 4.61
N TRP A 84 -37.94 0.36 4.72
CA TRP A 84 -36.83 0.35 3.76
C TRP A 84 -36.89 -0.90 2.88
N GLY A 85 -37.00 -0.71 1.58
CA GLY A 85 -36.82 -1.75 0.57
C GLY A 85 -36.47 -1.10 -0.76
N ALA A 86 -35.37 -1.51 -1.39
CA ALA A 86 -35.02 -1.10 -2.74
C ALA A 86 -35.51 -2.16 -3.75
N LYS A 87 -36.25 -1.73 -4.79
CA LYS A 87 -36.58 -2.52 -5.97
C LYS A 87 -35.80 -1.98 -7.16
N LEU A 88 -35.19 -2.87 -7.95
CA LEU A 88 -34.77 -2.59 -9.32
C LEU A 88 -36.01 -2.42 -10.21
N LYS A 89 -36.09 -1.32 -10.96
CA LYS A 89 -36.90 -1.24 -12.19
C LYS A 89 -36.26 -0.27 -13.18
N GLY A 90 -35.91 -0.80 -14.35
CA GLY A 90 -36.07 -0.04 -15.59
C GLY A 90 -37.55 0.03 -15.98
N ILE A 91 -37.88 0.94 -16.90
CA ILE A 91 -38.72 0.76 -18.11
C ILE A 91 -39.02 2.14 -18.72
N SER A 92 -39.05 2.13 -20.05
CA SER A 92 -39.37 3.16 -21.04
C SER A 92 -40.75 3.84 -20.91
N SER A 93 -40.90 5.03 -21.50
CA SER A 93 -41.71 5.28 -22.73
C SER A 93 -41.97 6.79 -22.97
N ALA A 94 -42.37 7.10 -24.20
CA ALA A 94 -42.30 8.37 -24.92
C ALA A 94 -43.41 9.41 -24.63
N GLY A 95 -43.19 10.66 -25.08
CA GLY A 95 -44.19 11.71 -25.22
C GLY A 95 -43.59 13.04 -25.69
N ALA A 96 -44.14 13.65 -26.75
CA ALA A 96 -43.49 14.58 -27.67
C ALA A 96 -43.68 16.10 -27.40
N ALA A 97 -42.68 16.86 -27.86
CA ALA A 97 -42.68 18.19 -28.52
C ALA A 97 -43.42 19.42 -27.93
N ALA A 98 -42.65 20.49 -27.69
CA ALA A 98 -42.94 21.84 -28.20
C ALA A 98 -41.66 22.69 -28.22
N ALA A 99 -41.44 23.38 -29.33
CA ALA A 99 -40.29 24.24 -29.62
C ALA A 99 -40.49 25.67 -29.08
N ALA A 100 -39.41 26.30 -28.60
CA ALA A 100 -39.26 27.75 -28.59
C ALA A 100 -37.76 28.09 -28.60
N GLY A 101 -37.32 28.76 -29.66
CA GLY A 101 -35.93 29.12 -29.89
C GLY A 101 -35.40 30.14 -28.89
N HIS A 102 -34.12 30.03 -28.55
CA HIS A 102 -33.31 31.09 -27.97
C HIS A 102 -31.96 31.15 -28.70
N SER A 103 -31.64 32.35 -29.16
CA SER A 103 -30.44 32.75 -29.90
C SER A 103 -29.12 32.36 -29.23
N PRO A 104 -28.00 32.23 -29.97
CA PRO A 104 -26.72 31.84 -29.40
C PRO A 104 -26.18 32.96 -28.51
N GLY A 105 -26.17 32.70 -27.20
CA GLY A 105 -25.48 33.51 -26.22
C GLY A 105 -23.97 33.47 -26.47
N LYS A 106 -23.36 34.65 -26.44
CA LYS A 106 -21.92 34.90 -26.55
C LYS A 106 -21.12 33.91 -25.66
N GLY A 107 -20.08 33.34 -26.24
CA GLY A 107 -19.20 32.36 -25.58
C GLY A 107 -18.68 32.85 -24.23
N SER A 108 -18.80 31.97 -23.24
CA SER A 108 -18.05 32.05 -21.98
C SER A 108 -16.55 31.93 -22.27
N PRO A 109 -15.67 32.76 -21.69
CA PRO A 109 -14.22 32.68 -21.89
C PRO A 109 -13.54 31.58 -21.05
N PHE A 110 -14.31 30.72 -20.37
CA PHE A 110 -13.76 29.64 -19.55
C PHE A 110 -14.24 28.27 -20.04
N GLY A 111 -13.81 27.88 -21.23
CA GLY A 111 -13.72 26.47 -21.57
C GLY A 111 -12.58 25.86 -20.76
N ARG A 112 -12.86 25.21 -19.63
CA ARG A 112 -11.91 24.25 -19.05
C ARG A 112 -11.66 23.21 -20.13
N MET A 113 -10.49 23.23 -20.77
CA MET A 113 -10.07 22.14 -21.63
C MET A 113 -10.18 20.86 -20.81
N ALA A 114 -10.93 19.87 -21.30
CA ALA A 114 -11.01 18.57 -20.67
C ALA A 114 -9.58 18.01 -20.59
N LYS A 115 -9.09 17.71 -19.38
CA LYS A 115 -7.76 17.15 -19.22
C LYS A 115 -7.75 15.76 -19.87
N LYS A 116 -6.72 15.49 -20.67
CA LYS A 116 -6.58 14.19 -21.34
C LYS A 116 -6.48 13.08 -20.30
N PRO A 117 -7.16 11.94 -20.51
CA PRO A 117 -7.00 10.76 -19.66
C PRO A 117 -5.55 10.25 -19.68
N ILE A 118 -5.11 9.64 -18.58
CA ILE A 118 -3.73 9.20 -18.39
C ILE A 118 -3.69 7.67 -18.34
N GLN A 119 -2.72 7.06 -19.00
CA GLN A 119 -2.48 5.63 -18.84
C GLN A 119 -1.84 5.33 -17.48
N TYR A 120 -2.32 4.30 -16.81
CA TYR A 120 -1.67 3.76 -15.63
C TYR A 120 -1.52 2.25 -15.74
N VAL A 121 -0.53 1.73 -15.03
CA VAL A 121 -0.39 0.31 -14.76
C VAL A 121 -0.24 0.08 -13.26
N VAL A 122 -0.62 -1.09 -12.78
CA VAL A 122 -0.29 -1.56 -11.44
C VAL A 122 0.70 -2.70 -11.60
N VAL A 123 1.84 -2.57 -10.93
CA VAL A 123 2.95 -3.53 -11.00
C VAL A 123 3.29 -3.99 -9.59
N ASP A 124 3.38 -5.30 -9.42
CA ASP A 124 3.88 -5.91 -8.19
C ASP A 124 5.39 -6.07 -8.29
N ALA A 125 6.13 -5.31 -7.48
CA ALA A 125 7.59 -5.30 -7.46
C ALA A 125 8.18 -6.28 -6.44
N PHE A 126 9.41 -6.74 -6.67
CA PHE A 126 10.13 -7.73 -5.85
C PHE A 126 9.44 -9.11 -5.80
N THR A 127 8.78 -9.48 -6.89
CA THR A 127 8.14 -10.78 -7.06
C THR A 127 7.98 -11.13 -8.54
N ALA A 128 7.91 -12.43 -8.82
CA ALA A 128 7.49 -12.97 -10.13
C ALA A 128 5.99 -13.38 -10.13
N GLU A 129 5.35 -13.39 -8.96
CA GLU A 129 3.99 -13.86 -8.78
C GLU A 129 3.01 -12.70 -8.61
N PRO A 130 1.91 -12.65 -9.38
CA PRO A 130 0.84 -11.70 -9.17
C PRO A 130 0.32 -11.74 -7.72
N PHE A 131 0.00 -10.57 -7.18
CA PHE A 131 -0.55 -10.36 -5.84
C PHE A 131 0.41 -10.67 -4.68
N LYS A 132 1.70 -10.90 -4.99
CA LYS A 132 2.82 -10.93 -4.05
C LYS A 132 3.65 -9.65 -4.18
N GLY A 133 4.77 -9.53 -3.46
CA GLY A 133 5.63 -8.35 -3.57
C GLY A 133 4.94 -7.06 -3.11
N ASN A 134 5.41 -5.92 -3.64
CA ASN A 134 4.88 -4.60 -3.29
C ASN A 134 4.21 -3.91 -4.50
N PRO A 135 2.88 -3.70 -4.46
CA PRO A 135 2.14 -3.07 -5.55
C PRO A 135 2.45 -1.58 -5.65
N ALA A 136 2.73 -1.10 -6.86
CA ALA A 136 2.79 0.32 -7.18
C ALA A 136 1.94 0.65 -8.41
N SER A 137 1.16 1.73 -8.30
CA SER A 137 0.56 2.36 -9.48
C SER A 137 1.62 3.20 -10.19
N VAL A 138 1.74 3.07 -11.50
CA VAL A 138 2.66 3.86 -12.34
C VAL A 138 1.81 4.63 -13.36
N CYS A 139 1.75 5.95 -13.21
CA CYS A 139 1.01 6.85 -14.09
C CYS A 139 1.97 7.50 -15.10
N VAL A 140 1.65 7.43 -16.39
CA VAL A 140 2.49 7.96 -17.48
C VAL A 140 1.96 9.32 -17.93
N LEU A 141 2.69 10.37 -17.61
CA LEU A 141 2.34 11.75 -17.94
C LEU A 141 2.79 12.11 -19.36
N ASP A 142 1.96 12.89 -20.07
CA ASP A 142 2.22 13.39 -21.42
C ASP A 142 2.55 14.89 -21.46
N ASP A 143 2.43 15.60 -20.33
CA ASP A 143 2.61 17.04 -20.25
C ASP A 143 3.32 17.49 -18.95
N ALA A 144 4.11 18.56 -19.07
CA ALA A 144 4.91 19.10 -17.97
C ALA A 144 4.10 19.88 -16.93
N GLU A 145 2.94 20.43 -17.31
CA GLU A 145 2.07 21.19 -16.38
C GLU A 145 1.51 20.26 -15.30
N ARG A 146 1.02 19.09 -15.72
CA ARG A 146 0.52 18.05 -14.83
C ARG A 146 1.65 17.43 -14.01
N ALA A 147 2.83 17.29 -14.60
CA ALA A 147 4.02 16.86 -13.88
C ALA A 147 4.42 17.82 -12.74
N ALA A 148 4.03 19.10 -12.82
CA ALA A 148 4.23 20.10 -11.78
C ALA A 148 3.09 20.17 -10.74
N ASP A 149 1.91 19.61 -11.02
CA ASP A 149 0.74 19.68 -10.13
C ASP A 149 0.79 18.63 -9.01
N ALA A 150 1.59 18.93 -7.98
CA ALA A 150 1.77 18.05 -6.81
C ALA A 150 0.45 17.77 -6.06
N ARG A 151 -0.51 18.71 -6.07
CA ARG A 151 -1.81 18.54 -5.39
C ARG A 151 -2.66 17.51 -6.12
N TRP A 152 -2.69 17.58 -7.45
CA TRP A 152 -3.38 16.57 -8.26
C TRP A 152 -2.72 15.19 -8.11
N MET A 153 -1.39 15.10 -8.16
CA MET A 153 -0.67 13.83 -7.94
C MET A 153 -0.99 13.21 -6.59
N GLN A 154 -1.01 14.03 -5.53
CA GLN A 154 -1.37 13.58 -4.19
C GLN A 154 -2.80 13.04 -4.15
N ALA A 155 -3.77 13.72 -4.77
CA ALA A 155 -5.16 13.27 -4.80
C ALA A 155 -5.31 11.94 -5.54
N VAL A 156 -4.60 11.75 -6.65
CA VAL A 156 -4.56 10.47 -7.38
C VAL A 156 -3.94 9.36 -6.55
N ALA A 157 -2.84 9.64 -5.83
CA ALA A 157 -2.21 8.67 -4.95
C ALA A 157 -3.13 8.26 -3.79
N THR A 158 -3.91 9.21 -3.25
CA THR A 158 -4.97 8.93 -2.27
C THR A 158 -6.07 8.05 -2.86
N GLU A 159 -6.51 8.30 -4.10
CA GLU A 159 -7.55 7.52 -4.78
C GLU A 159 -7.11 6.07 -5.03
N PHE A 160 -5.87 5.83 -5.47
CA PHE A 160 -5.33 4.48 -5.63
C PHE A 160 -5.17 3.75 -4.29
N ASN A 161 -4.83 4.47 -3.23
CA ASN A 161 -4.63 3.95 -1.88
C ASN A 161 -3.69 2.71 -1.82
N LEU A 162 -2.67 2.69 -2.69
CA LEU A 162 -1.57 1.72 -2.64
C LEU A 162 -0.41 2.28 -1.83
N SER A 163 0.60 1.44 -1.53
CA SER A 163 1.81 1.87 -0.83
C SER A 163 2.48 3.07 -1.52
N GLN A 164 2.50 3.08 -2.86
CA GLN A 164 2.98 4.20 -3.65
C GLN A 164 2.26 4.33 -4.99
N THR A 165 2.12 5.59 -5.43
CA THR A 165 1.84 5.94 -6.81
C THR A 165 3.03 6.70 -7.38
N ALA A 166 3.61 6.16 -8.46
CA ALA A 166 4.67 6.76 -9.25
C ALA A 166 4.10 7.57 -10.41
N PHE A 167 4.69 8.72 -10.68
CA PHE A 167 4.38 9.54 -11.85
C PHE A 167 5.62 9.68 -12.72
N LEU A 168 5.52 9.19 -13.95
CA LEU A 168 6.58 9.19 -14.95
C LEU A 168 6.34 10.28 -15.99
N LEU A 169 7.36 11.10 -16.26
CA LEU A 169 7.38 12.03 -17.39
C LEU A 169 8.64 11.77 -18.21
N ARG A 170 8.53 11.56 -19.52
CA ARG A 170 9.70 11.41 -20.38
C ARG A 170 10.44 12.75 -20.50
N ASP A 171 11.75 12.74 -20.31
CA ASP A 171 12.59 13.91 -20.58
C ASP A 171 12.95 13.94 -22.07
N SER A 172 12.26 14.80 -22.83
CA SER A 172 12.51 14.95 -24.26
C SER A 172 13.83 15.67 -24.58
N SER A 173 14.46 16.34 -23.60
CA SER A 173 15.74 17.01 -23.80
C SER A 173 16.93 16.04 -23.81
N SER A 174 16.75 14.81 -23.33
CA SER A 174 17.78 13.79 -23.24
C SER A 174 17.85 12.85 -24.46
N ALA A 175 17.26 13.22 -25.60
CA ALA A 175 17.15 12.34 -26.77
C ALA A 175 18.52 11.90 -27.35
N ALA A 176 19.60 12.64 -27.05
CA ALA A 176 20.98 12.31 -27.43
C ALA A 176 21.81 11.70 -26.29
N ALA A 177 21.21 11.40 -25.13
CA ALA A 177 21.91 10.80 -23.99
C ALA A 177 22.16 9.29 -24.21
N ALA A 178 23.16 8.75 -23.51
CA ALA A 178 23.51 7.33 -23.58
C ALA A 178 22.43 6.38 -23.02
N ALA A 179 21.45 6.92 -22.28
CA ALA A 179 20.29 6.20 -21.79
C ALA A 179 19.05 7.11 -21.81
N PRO A 180 17.84 6.56 -22.05
CA PRO A 180 16.60 7.32 -21.94
C PRO A 180 16.38 7.80 -20.50
N ARG A 181 16.01 9.08 -20.36
CA ARG A 181 15.78 9.72 -19.05
C ARG A 181 14.31 10.04 -18.82
N PHE A 182 13.86 9.86 -17.59
CA PHE A 182 12.50 10.17 -17.15
C PHE A 182 12.53 10.95 -15.84
N GLY A 183 11.67 11.95 -15.69
CA GLY A 183 11.29 12.48 -14.39
C GLY A 183 10.44 11.46 -13.65
N LEU A 184 10.75 11.21 -12.38
CA LEU A 184 10.02 10.26 -11.54
C LEU A 184 9.76 10.85 -10.15
N ARG A 185 8.49 10.84 -9.75
CA ARG A 185 8.01 11.30 -8.43
C ARG A 185 7.16 10.21 -7.79
N TRP A 186 7.21 10.09 -6.47
CA TRP A 186 6.46 9.07 -5.72
C TRP A 186 5.64 9.68 -4.62
N PHE A 187 4.40 9.22 -4.52
CA PHE A 187 3.45 9.67 -3.53
C PHE A 187 2.86 8.49 -2.79
N THR A 188 2.93 8.52 -1.47
CA THR A 188 2.04 7.72 -0.61
C THR A 188 0.63 8.31 -0.70
N PRO A 189 -0.37 7.67 -0.07
CA PRO A 189 -1.71 8.26 0.02
C PRO A 189 -1.77 9.63 0.70
N ASN A 190 -0.72 10.07 1.40
CA ASN A 190 -0.73 11.32 2.16
C ASN A 190 0.46 12.28 1.94
N THR A 191 1.58 11.83 1.34
CA THR A 191 2.75 12.69 1.12
C THR A 191 3.60 12.25 -0.07
N GLU A 192 4.32 13.20 -0.66
CA GLU A 192 5.42 12.89 -1.58
C GLU A 192 6.65 12.40 -0.79
N VAL A 193 7.33 11.37 -1.29
CA VAL A 193 8.57 10.84 -0.68
C VAL A 193 9.78 11.13 -1.56
N ALA A 194 10.95 11.30 -0.94
CA ALA A 194 12.19 11.61 -1.67
C ALA A 194 12.80 10.40 -2.38
N LEU A 195 12.57 9.18 -1.87
CA LEU A 195 13.13 7.94 -2.38
C LEU A 195 12.14 6.79 -2.22
N CYS A 196 11.97 5.99 -3.29
CA CYS A 196 11.19 4.76 -3.23
C CYS A 196 11.80 3.67 -4.11
N GLY A 197 12.15 2.52 -3.53
CA GLY A 197 12.70 1.38 -4.28
C GLY A 197 11.66 0.68 -5.15
N HIS A 198 10.58 0.15 -4.56
CA HIS A 198 9.62 -0.72 -5.25
C HIS A 198 8.91 0.00 -6.42
N ALA A 199 8.51 1.26 -6.24
CA ALA A 199 7.84 2.02 -7.29
C ALA A 199 8.81 2.45 -8.41
N THR A 200 10.11 2.57 -8.13
CA THR A 200 11.15 2.72 -9.15
C THR A 200 11.33 1.43 -9.95
N LEU A 201 11.39 0.28 -9.26
CA LEU A 201 11.45 -1.03 -9.92
C LEU A 201 10.23 -1.26 -10.83
N ALA A 202 9.03 -0.96 -10.33
CA ALA A 202 7.78 -1.01 -11.08
C ALA A 202 7.80 -0.11 -12.32
N SER A 203 8.29 1.12 -12.16
CA SER A 203 8.43 2.07 -13.27
C SER A 203 9.40 1.55 -14.33
N ALA A 204 10.56 1.03 -13.92
CA ALA A 204 11.54 0.44 -14.82
C ALA A 204 10.97 -0.80 -15.54
N HIS A 205 10.25 -1.67 -14.83
CA HIS A 205 9.60 -2.84 -15.41
C HIS A 205 8.63 -2.44 -16.52
N TYR A 206 7.74 -1.48 -16.25
CA TYR A 206 6.80 -1.00 -17.24
C TYR A 206 7.52 -0.39 -18.46
N LEU A 207 8.54 0.45 -18.22
CA LEU A 207 9.31 1.06 -19.31
C LEU A 207 10.01 0.00 -20.18
N PHE A 208 10.70 -0.96 -19.57
CA PHE A 208 11.42 -2.00 -20.30
C PHE A 208 10.54 -3.00 -21.05
N THR A 209 9.31 -3.22 -20.59
CA THR A 209 8.41 -4.23 -21.17
C THR A 209 7.39 -3.64 -22.15
N SER A 210 7.06 -2.36 -22.02
CA SER A 210 5.90 -1.77 -22.73
C SER A 210 6.20 -0.48 -23.48
N VAL A 211 7.30 0.22 -23.20
CA VAL A 211 7.56 1.57 -23.73
C VAL A 211 8.86 1.66 -24.53
N LEU A 212 9.95 1.11 -23.99
CA LEU A 212 11.28 1.20 -24.57
C LEU A 212 11.54 0.09 -25.58
N ALA A 213 12.50 0.32 -26.48
CA ALA A 213 12.95 -0.71 -27.41
C ALA A 213 13.66 -1.84 -26.66
N GLU A 214 13.62 -3.05 -27.22
CA GLU A 214 14.15 -4.26 -26.56
C GLU A 214 15.63 -4.16 -26.17
N HIS A 215 16.44 -3.51 -27.02
CA HIS A 215 17.88 -3.30 -26.81
C HIS A 215 18.20 -2.30 -25.71
N GLU A 216 17.23 -1.50 -25.25
CA GLU A 216 17.43 -0.57 -24.14
C GLU A 216 17.62 -1.38 -22.86
N ALA A 217 18.78 -1.22 -22.23
CA ALA A 217 19.17 -1.97 -21.04
C ALA A 217 19.37 -1.09 -19.80
N LEU A 218 19.34 0.23 -19.95
CA LEU A 218 19.59 1.21 -18.88
C LEU A 218 18.55 2.34 -18.97
N ILE A 219 18.04 2.76 -17.82
CA ILE A 219 17.14 3.91 -17.67
C ILE A 219 17.71 4.83 -16.60
N GLU A 220 17.62 6.14 -16.83
CA GLU A 220 17.88 7.15 -15.81
C GLU A 220 16.58 7.79 -15.31
N PHE A 221 16.43 7.92 -14.00
CA PHE A 221 15.34 8.62 -13.36
C PHE A 221 15.85 9.88 -12.67
N ALA A 222 15.31 11.05 -13.06
CA ALA A 222 15.50 12.31 -12.37
C ALA A 222 14.49 12.43 -11.23
N THR A 223 14.98 12.47 -9.99
CA THR A 223 14.17 12.37 -8.78
C THR A 223 14.60 13.39 -7.73
N LYS A 224 13.83 13.53 -6.63
CA LYS A 224 14.23 14.40 -5.50
C LYS A 224 15.51 13.96 -4.80
N SER A 225 15.87 12.68 -4.89
CA SER A 225 17.12 12.13 -4.35
C SER A 225 18.27 12.13 -5.38
N GLY A 226 18.13 12.86 -6.49
CA GLY A 226 19.10 12.90 -7.57
C GLY A 226 18.78 11.87 -8.66
N ILE A 227 19.80 11.50 -9.45
CA ILE A 227 19.66 10.53 -10.53
C ILE A 227 19.73 9.11 -9.96
N LEU A 228 18.72 8.32 -10.23
CA LEU A 228 18.71 6.87 -9.98
C LEU A 228 18.79 6.13 -11.32
N THR A 229 19.40 4.96 -11.32
CA THR A 229 19.48 4.12 -12.53
C THR A 229 18.77 2.79 -12.31
N ALA A 230 18.18 2.29 -13.39
CA ALA A 230 17.63 0.95 -13.46
C ALA A 230 18.23 0.22 -14.66
N LYS A 231 18.73 -1.00 -14.45
CA LYS A 231 19.41 -1.78 -15.47
C LYS A 231 18.82 -3.18 -15.60
N LYS A 232 18.64 -3.68 -16.82
CA LYS A 232 18.36 -5.10 -17.07
C LYS A 232 19.60 -5.93 -16.72
N VAL A 233 19.44 -6.92 -15.85
CA VAL A 233 20.54 -7.81 -15.45
C VAL A 233 20.12 -9.28 -15.58
N PRO A 234 21.08 -10.21 -15.75
CA PRO A 234 20.80 -11.63 -15.62
C PRO A 234 20.27 -11.96 -14.22
N ALA A 235 19.58 -13.10 -14.09
CA ALA A 235 19.17 -13.61 -12.79
C ALA A 235 20.40 -13.79 -11.86
N PRO A 236 20.33 -13.35 -10.59
CA PRO A 236 21.40 -13.58 -9.65
C PRO A 236 21.60 -15.07 -9.41
N ALA A 237 22.84 -15.49 -9.20
CA ALA A 237 23.18 -16.91 -9.03
C ALA A 237 22.41 -17.56 -7.85
N SER A 238 22.10 -16.78 -6.80
CA SER A 238 21.33 -17.24 -5.65
C SER A 238 19.82 -17.42 -5.92
N ALA A 239 19.30 -16.94 -7.06
CA ALA A 239 17.89 -17.14 -7.40
C ALA A 239 17.56 -18.60 -7.75
N GLY A 240 18.56 -19.44 -8.05
CA GLY A 240 18.36 -20.86 -8.36
C GLY A 240 17.55 -21.14 -9.64
N VAL A 241 17.37 -20.13 -10.51
CA VAL A 241 16.64 -20.27 -11.78
C VAL A 241 17.60 -20.19 -12.95
N SER A 242 17.49 -21.14 -13.89
CA SER A 242 18.13 -21.05 -15.21
C SER A 242 17.54 -19.87 -15.98
N GLY A 243 18.35 -18.84 -16.23
CA GLY A 243 17.94 -17.48 -16.60
C GLY A 243 17.28 -17.28 -17.99
N GLU A 244 16.62 -18.27 -18.58
CA GLU A 244 15.86 -18.07 -19.81
C GLU A 244 14.47 -17.49 -19.51
N GLY A 245 14.21 -16.26 -19.96
CA GLY A 245 12.88 -15.65 -20.01
C GLY A 245 12.47 -14.79 -18.80
N LYS A 246 13.28 -14.67 -17.74
CA LYS A 246 12.96 -13.81 -16.58
C LYS A 246 13.70 -12.47 -16.64
N LEU A 247 12.95 -11.38 -16.45
CA LEU A 247 13.49 -10.02 -16.41
C LEU A 247 13.85 -9.62 -14.97
N PHE A 248 15.15 -9.60 -14.65
CA PHE A 248 15.66 -8.97 -13.45
C PHE A 248 16.05 -7.52 -13.72
N ILE A 249 15.70 -6.65 -12.79
CA ILE A 249 16.03 -5.23 -12.83
C ILE A 249 16.86 -4.90 -11.60
N GLU A 250 18.02 -4.31 -11.83
CA GLU A 250 18.90 -3.77 -10.80
C GLU A 250 18.65 -2.27 -10.65
N LEU A 251 18.39 -1.83 -9.41
CA LEU A 251 18.37 -0.42 -9.03
C LEU A 251 19.67 -0.06 -8.31
N ASP A 252 20.26 1.07 -8.68
CA ASP A 252 21.41 1.62 -7.96
C ASP A 252 20.96 2.71 -6.98
N LEU A 253 21.03 2.41 -5.68
CA LEU A 253 20.52 3.23 -4.60
C LEU A 253 21.64 3.65 -3.62
N PRO A 254 21.48 4.77 -2.89
CA PRO A 254 22.46 5.16 -1.87
C PRO A 254 22.49 4.14 -0.73
N ALA A 255 23.69 3.76 -0.28
CA ALA A 255 23.87 3.08 0.99
C ALA A 255 23.59 4.07 2.13
N ILE A 256 22.80 3.65 3.11
CA ILE A 256 22.46 4.45 4.29
C ILE A 256 23.22 3.86 5.47
N ASP A 257 23.94 4.72 6.19
CA ASP A 257 24.61 4.31 7.43
C ASP A 257 23.61 4.21 8.58
N PHE A 258 23.99 3.45 9.61
CA PHE A 258 23.27 3.31 10.86
C PHE A 258 24.18 3.66 12.04
N VAL A 259 23.57 4.14 13.12
CA VAL A 259 24.22 4.47 14.38
C VAL A 259 23.54 3.72 15.52
N GLU A 260 24.26 3.54 16.62
CA GLU A 260 23.65 3.09 17.87
C GLU A 260 22.56 4.07 18.29
N CYS A 261 21.47 3.54 18.85
CA CYS A 261 20.41 4.37 19.38
C CYS A 261 20.77 4.81 20.80
N ASP A 262 20.70 6.12 21.07
CA ASP A 262 20.77 6.64 22.43
C ASP A 262 19.62 6.06 23.26
N GLU A 263 19.88 5.68 24.51
CA GLU A 263 18.85 5.18 25.44
C GLU A 263 17.70 6.18 25.61
N ALA A 264 17.99 7.49 25.54
CA ALA A 264 16.96 8.53 25.62
C ALA A 264 16.08 8.60 24.35
N GLU A 265 16.59 8.12 23.21
CA GLU A 265 15.87 8.07 21.93
C GLU A 265 15.26 6.69 21.65
N LEU A 266 15.62 5.67 22.42
CA LEU A 266 15.05 4.34 22.31
C LEU A 266 13.54 4.45 22.50
N PRO A 267 12.74 4.04 21.51
CA PRO A 267 11.31 4.02 21.70
C PRO A 267 11.03 2.97 22.78
N SER A 268 10.26 3.36 23.80
CA SER A 268 9.69 2.38 24.71
C SER A 268 8.70 1.54 23.89
N LEU A 269 9.16 0.36 23.45
CA LEU A 269 8.38 -0.59 22.65
C LEU A 269 8.00 -1.85 23.44
N PRO A 270 7.65 -1.78 24.75
CA PRO A 270 7.39 -3.01 25.52
C PRO A 270 6.19 -3.78 24.96
N GLU A 271 5.11 -3.08 24.58
CA GLU A 271 3.94 -3.71 23.96
C GLU A 271 4.25 -4.16 22.53
N THR A 272 4.96 -3.32 21.77
CA THR A 272 5.36 -3.65 20.39
C THR A 272 6.23 -4.89 20.29
N LEU A 273 7.14 -5.09 21.24
CA LEU A 273 8.01 -6.27 21.27
C LEU A 273 7.29 -7.50 21.83
N ASN A 274 6.25 -7.32 22.65
CA ASN A 274 5.47 -8.40 23.24
C ASN A 274 6.33 -9.53 23.85
N GLY A 275 7.44 -9.16 24.51
CA GLY A 275 8.39 -10.09 25.13
C GLY A 275 9.39 -10.78 24.19
N VAL A 276 9.41 -10.43 22.90
CA VAL A 276 10.40 -10.97 21.95
C VAL A 276 11.81 -10.45 22.28
N PRO A 277 12.82 -11.33 22.34
CA PRO A 277 14.19 -10.93 22.67
C PRO A 277 14.81 -10.06 21.57
N VAL A 278 15.25 -8.87 21.96
CA VAL A 278 15.96 -7.93 21.08
C VAL A 278 17.46 -8.16 21.20
N VAL A 279 18.13 -8.35 20.06
CA VAL A 279 19.58 -8.52 19.97
C VAL A 279 20.27 -7.16 19.96
N SER A 280 19.76 -6.21 19.17
CA SER A 280 20.29 -4.85 19.11
C SER A 280 19.26 -3.87 18.54
N VAL A 281 19.45 -2.58 18.85
CA VAL A 281 18.64 -1.50 18.30
C VAL A 281 19.55 -0.42 17.74
N HIS A 282 19.33 -0.08 16.48
CA HIS A 282 20.04 0.96 15.76
C HIS A 282 19.08 1.94 15.12
N LYS A 283 19.62 3.03 14.58
CA LYS A 283 18.87 4.05 13.85
C LYS A 283 19.55 4.38 12.54
N SER A 284 18.78 4.49 11.46
CA SER A 284 19.29 4.93 10.16
C SER A 284 19.61 6.44 10.18
N THR A 285 20.74 6.82 9.58
CA THR A 285 21.25 8.20 9.62
C THR A 285 20.45 9.20 8.78
N THR A 286 19.82 8.75 7.69
CA THR A 286 19.12 9.65 6.74
C THR A 286 17.67 9.89 7.10
N VAL A 287 16.95 8.82 7.47
CA VAL A 287 15.48 8.86 7.68
C VAL A 287 15.08 8.56 9.11
N SER A 288 16.04 8.32 10.01
CA SER A 288 15.81 8.07 11.43
C SER A 288 14.92 6.87 11.74
N ASP A 289 14.76 5.93 10.78
CA ASP A 289 14.05 4.67 11.02
C ASP A 289 14.82 3.82 12.02
N PHE A 290 14.09 3.21 12.94
CA PHE A 290 14.66 2.25 13.88
C PHE A 290 14.89 0.90 13.20
N ILE A 291 15.99 0.26 13.56
CA ILE A 291 16.37 -1.08 13.11
C ILE A 291 16.44 -1.93 14.38
N VAL A 292 15.47 -2.80 14.57
CA VAL A 292 15.34 -3.69 15.71
C VAL A 292 15.71 -5.09 15.24
N GLU A 293 16.86 -5.58 15.69
CA GLU A 293 17.27 -6.95 15.41
C GLU A 293 16.67 -7.91 16.45
N LEU A 294 16.00 -8.95 15.95
CA LEU A 294 15.47 -10.07 16.71
C LEU A 294 16.38 -11.29 16.55
N SER A 295 16.25 -12.27 17.44
CA SER A 295 17.17 -13.41 17.49
C SER A 295 17.01 -14.39 16.34
N SER A 296 15.85 -14.40 15.67
CA SER A 296 15.58 -15.29 14.53
C SER A 296 14.60 -14.70 13.52
N GLY A 297 14.69 -15.17 12.27
CA GLY A 297 13.71 -14.86 11.22
C GLY A 297 12.30 -15.35 11.56
N LYS A 298 12.17 -16.38 12.40
CA LYS A 298 10.86 -16.80 12.92
C LYS A 298 10.22 -15.72 13.78
N GLU A 299 10.99 -15.10 14.68
CA GLU A 299 10.49 -13.98 15.49
C GLU A 299 10.14 -12.77 14.63
N VAL A 300 10.92 -12.49 13.58
CA VAL A 300 10.57 -11.46 12.59
C VAL A 300 9.25 -11.78 11.90
N ALA A 301 9.02 -13.03 11.49
CA ALA A 301 7.78 -13.43 10.84
C ALA A 301 6.57 -13.33 11.79
N ASP A 302 6.74 -13.75 13.05
CA ASP A 302 5.66 -13.90 14.02
C ASP A 302 5.34 -12.60 14.80
N ILE A 303 6.17 -11.55 14.69
CA ILE A 303 5.96 -10.30 15.45
C ILE A 303 4.60 -9.65 15.10
N ILE A 304 3.88 -9.21 16.13
CA ILE A 304 2.63 -8.43 15.99
C ILE A 304 2.82 -7.13 16.77
N PRO A 305 3.34 -6.07 16.12
CA PRO A 305 3.68 -4.85 16.83
C PRO A 305 2.46 -3.99 17.16
N ASN A 306 2.58 -3.17 18.20
CA ASN A 306 1.60 -2.12 18.50
C ASN A 306 1.83 -0.94 17.53
N ILE A 307 0.97 -0.84 16.51
CA ILE A 307 1.04 0.19 15.48
C ILE A 307 0.94 1.61 16.07
N HIS A 308 0.23 1.80 17.17
CA HIS A 308 0.11 3.11 17.82
C HIS A 308 1.43 3.57 18.46
N GLU A 309 2.22 2.65 19.03
CA GLU A 309 3.56 2.97 19.54
C GLU A 309 4.52 3.29 18.39
N ILE A 310 4.50 2.47 17.32
CA ILE A 310 5.35 2.71 16.14
C ILE A 310 5.06 4.08 15.53
N LYS A 311 3.79 4.50 15.48
CA LYS A 311 3.41 5.83 14.94
C LYS A 311 4.03 7.00 15.73
N ARG A 312 4.40 6.80 16.99
CA ARG A 312 5.03 7.81 17.87
C ARG A 312 6.56 7.84 17.76
N CYS A 313 7.18 6.81 17.19
CA CYS A 313 8.62 6.71 17.00
C CYS A 313 9.16 7.84 16.12
N SER A 314 10.44 8.21 16.26
CA SER A 314 11.13 9.06 15.27
C SER A 314 11.25 8.37 13.90
N GLY A 315 11.57 9.13 12.84
CA GLY A 315 11.69 8.61 11.49
C GLY A 315 10.37 8.19 10.84
N ARG A 316 10.43 7.31 9.84
CA ARG A 316 9.26 6.81 9.10
C ARG A 316 8.58 5.66 9.84
N GLY A 317 9.34 4.83 10.54
CA GLY A 317 8.83 3.63 11.20
C GLY A 317 9.90 2.75 11.85
N VAL A 318 9.55 1.48 12.06
CA VAL A 318 10.41 0.46 12.68
C VAL A 318 10.63 -0.70 11.70
N ILE A 319 11.89 -1.03 11.47
CA ILE A 319 12.35 -2.17 10.69
C ILE A 319 12.68 -3.29 11.68
N PHE A 320 11.97 -4.41 11.60
CA PHE A 320 12.35 -5.64 12.31
C PHE A 320 13.17 -6.51 11.38
N THR A 321 14.28 -7.04 11.87
CA THR A 321 15.16 -7.91 11.09
C THR A 321 15.80 -8.98 11.97
N GLY A 322 16.25 -10.08 11.37
CA GLY A 322 16.86 -11.20 12.09
C GLY A 322 17.45 -12.20 11.13
N PRO A 323 18.35 -13.08 11.60
CA PRO A 323 18.99 -14.07 10.74
C PRO A 323 17.94 -15.01 10.18
N ALA A 324 17.99 -15.29 8.88
CA ALA A 324 17.06 -16.22 8.27
C ALA A 324 17.37 -17.66 8.74
N PRO A 325 16.38 -18.57 8.76
CA PRO A 325 16.63 -19.99 9.05
C PRO A 325 17.62 -20.60 8.05
N ASP A 326 18.55 -21.46 8.50
CA ASP A 326 19.64 -22.00 7.67
C ASP A 326 19.16 -22.66 6.36
N GLU A 327 17.99 -23.31 6.38
CA GLU A 327 17.41 -24.02 5.24
C GLU A 327 16.60 -23.12 4.29
N SER A 328 16.41 -21.83 4.61
CA SER A 328 15.53 -20.97 3.82
C SER A 328 16.20 -20.43 2.55
N GLY A 329 17.53 -20.54 2.42
CA GLY A 329 18.28 -19.97 1.29
C GLY A 329 18.39 -18.43 1.30
N TYR A 330 18.03 -17.79 2.42
CA TYR A 330 18.12 -16.35 2.61
C TYR A 330 19.17 -16.04 3.67
N ASP A 331 19.76 -14.84 3.64
CA ASP A 331 20.70 -14.39 4.66
C ASP A 331 19.98 -13.79 5.87
N PHE A 332 18.89 -13.05 5.64
CA PHE A 332 18.11 -12.42 6.71
C PHE A 332 16.67 -12.16 6.31
N PHE A 333 15.79 -12.09 7.32
CA PHE A 333 14.38 -11.72 7.17
C PHE A 333 14.15 -10.27 7.60
N THR A 334 13.14 -9.65 7.02
CA THR A 334 12.74 -8.27 7.32
C THR A 334 11.23 -8.10 7.40
N ARG A 335 10.77 -7.14 8.20
CA ARG A 335 9.45 -6.51 8.12
C ARG A 335 9.60 -5.01 8.39
N PHE A 336 8.77 -4.19 7.77
CA PHE A 336 8.81 -2.74 7.95
C PHE A 336 7.43 -2.18 8.23
N PHE A 337 7.29 -1.52 9.38
CA PHE A 337 6.04 -0.92 9.83
C PHE A 337 6.16 0.60 9.82
N CYS A 338 5.33 1.28 9.03
CA CYS A 338 5.47 2.72 8.75
C CYS A 338 4.13 3.50 8.77
N PRO A 339 3.33 3.39 9.87
CA PRO A 339 1.96 3.91 9.95
C PRO A 339 1.81 5.43 9.78
N LYS A 340 2.92 6.18 9.81
CA LYS A 340 2.92 7.62 9.49
C LYS A 340 2.55 7.90 8.03
N PHE A 341 2.78 6.95 7.13
CA PHE A 341 2.41 7.03 5.72
C PHE A 341 1.03 6.44 5.42
N ASN A 342 0.21 6.19 6.45
CA ASN A 342 -1.08 5.51 6.32
C ASN A 342 -0.93 4.08 5.76
N ILE A 343 0.20 3.45 6.06
CA ILE A 343 0.58 2.09 5.69
C ILE A 343 1.09 1.44 6.98
N ASP A 344 0.29 0.56 7.59
CA ASP A 344 0.69 -0.05 8.86
C ASP A 344 1.93 -0.92 8.68
N GLU A 345 1.94 -1.76 7.64
CA GLU A 345 3.07 -2.57 7.21
C GLU A 345 3.32 -2.40 5.70
N ASP A 346 4.57 -2.07 5.33
CA ASP A 346 4.99 -2.02 3.93
C ASP A 346 5.22 -3.46 3.43
N PRO A 347 4.65 -3.88 2.28
CA PRO A 347 4.80 -5.24 1.78
C PRO A 347 6.25 -5.65 1.48
N VAL A 348 6.98 -4.81 0.75
CA VAL A 348 8.40 -5.01 0.39
C VAL A 348 9.08 -3.65 0.21
N CYS A 349 9.88 -3.25 1.19
CA CYS A 349 10.45 -1.91 1.24
C CYS A 349 11.90 -1.90 0.74
N GLY A 350 12.10 -1.68 -0.56
CA GLY A 350 13.45 -1.55 -1.13
C GLY A 350 14.31 -0.48 -0.42
N SER A 351 13.71 0.64 0.03
CA SER A 351 14.46 1.70 0.71
C SER A 351 14.93 1.33 2.13
N ALA A 352 14.26 0.40 2.82
CA ALA A 352 14.76 -0.14 4.10
C ALA A 352 16.03 -0.96 3.87
N HIS A 353 16.18 -1.59 2.70
CA HIS A 353 17.35 -2.39 2.37
C HIS A 353 18.59 -1.55 2.03
N CYS A 354 18.44 -0.22 1.82
CA CYS A 354 19.58 0.70 1.75
C CYS A 354 20.38 0.78 3.05
N VAL A 355 19.75 0.56 4.22
CA VAL A 355 20.43 0.48 5.52
C VAL A 355 20.67 -0.96 5.98
N LEU A 356 19.78 -1.90 5.61
CA LEU A 356 19.97 -3.31 5.99
C LEU A 356 21.10 -4.01 5.22
N ALA A 357 21.38 -3.61 3.96
CA ALA A 357 22.51 -4.15 3.22
C ALA A 357 23.85 -3.90 3.93
N PRO A 358 24.24 -2.65 4.29
CA PRO A 358 25.48 -2.43 5.05
C PRO A 358 25.45 -3.06 6.45
N TYR A 359 24.27 -3.10 7.10
CA TYR A 359 24.10 -3.74 8.40
C TYR A 359 24.47 -5.23 8.38
N TRP A 360 23.77 -6.01 7.54
CA TRP A 360 23.98 -7.45 7.43
C TRP A 360 25.28 -7.81 6.73
N ALA A 361 25.76 -7.00 5.79
CA ALA A 361 27.05 -7.21 5.15
C ALA A 361 28.20 -7.20 6.17
N ARG A 362 28.18 -6.23 7.10
CA ARG A 362 29.16 -6.14 8.18
C ARG A 362 29.05 -7.33 9.12
N LYS A 363 27.83 -7.70 9.50
CA LYS A 363 27.56 -8.77 10.47
C LYS A 363 27.93 -10.16 9.94
N LEU A 364 27.67 -10.42 8.66
CA LEU A 364 27.91 -11.71 8.01
C LEU A 364 29.26 -11.79 7.27
N GLY A 365 29.95 -10.67 7.11
CA GLY A 365 31.18 -10.61 6.31
C GLY A 365 30.95 -10.88 4.81
N LYS A 366 29.77 -10.51 4.28
CA LYS A 366 29.37 -10.75 2.88
C LYS A 366 29.04 -9.44 2.16
N GLN A 367 29.32 -9.36 0.86
CA GLN A 367 28.91 -8.21 0.04
C GLN A 367 27.62 -8.46 -0.76
N LYS A 368 27.37 -9.73 -1.10
CA LYS A 368 26.15 -10.17 -1.77
C LYS A 368 25.25 -10.85 -0.74
N LEU A 369 24.01 -10.41 -0.66
CA LEU A 369 23.05 -10.86 0.32
C LEU A 369 21.71 -11.14 -0.37
N THR A 370 20.97 -12.13 0.11
CA THR A 370 19.60 -12.39 -0.30
C THR A 370 18.67 -12.15 0.89
N ALA A 371 17.80 -11.16 0.77
CA ALA A 371 16.86 -10.79 1.82
C ALA A 371 15.44 -11.26 1.47
N PHE A 372 14.69 -11.67 2.48
CA PHE A 372 13.26 -11.98 2.34
C PHE A 372 12.44 -11.10 3.27
N GLN A 373 11.58 -10.26 2.70
CA GLN A 373 10.64 -9.47 3.49
C GLN A 373 9.40 -10.32 3.77
N VAL A 374 9.21 -10.72 5.03
CA VAL A 374 8.18 -11.69 5.47
C VAL A 374 6.85 -11.03 5.84
N SER A 375 6.38 -10.14 4.97
CA SER A 375 5.01 -9.59 5.06
C SER A 375 3.99 -10.59 4.48
N PRO A 376 2.67 -10.37 4.66
CA PRO A 376 1.64 -11.24 4.06
C PRO A 376 1.74 -11.37 2.52
N ARG A 377 2.21 -10.32 1.83
CA ARG A 377 2.47 -10.36 0.39
C ARG A 377 3.84 -10.92 0.07
N SER A 378 4.82 -10.73 0.95
CA SER A 378 6.20 -11.22 0.87
C SER A 378 6.97 -10.82 -0.38
N GLY A 379 8.30 -10.82 -0.32
CA GLY A 379 9.11 -10.65 -1.53
C GLY A 379 10.60 -10.81 -1.27
N THR A 380 11.31 -11.06 -2.36
CA THR A 380 12.75 -11.35 -2.35
C THR A 380 13.53 -10.20 -2.94
N LEU A 381 14.59 -9.78 -2.24
CA LEU A 381 15.52 -8.76 -2.72
C LEU A 381 16.93 -9.34 -2.75
N TYR A 382 17.61 -9.15 -3.87
CA TYR A 382 19.02 -9.51 -4.01
C TYR A 382 19.84 -8.24 -3.91
N LEU A 383 20.78 -8.22 -2.96
CA LEU A 383 21.50 -7.03 -2.57
C LEU A 383 22.98 -7.21 -2.88
N GLU A 384 23.60 -6.19 -3.44
CA GLU A 384 25.05 -6.09 -3.55
C GLU A 384 25.52 -4.75 -2.96
N LEU A 385 26.34 -4.81 -1.92
CA LEU A 385 26.91 -3.64 -1.28
C LEU A 385 28.24 -3.26 -1.91
N GLU A 386 28.31 -2.07 -2.50
CA GLU A 386 29.55 -1.45 -2.94
C GLU A 386 30.01 -0.43 -1.90
N ALA A 387 30.66 -0.93 -0.85
CA ALA A 387 30.99 -0.14 0.34
C ALA A 387 31.85 1.10 0.03
N ALA A 388 32.82 0.98 -0.88
CA ALA A 388 33.70 2.08 -1.27
C ALA A 388 32.95 3.22 -1.98
N ALA A 389 31.94 2.87 -2.80
CA ALA A 389 31.11 3.85 -3.49
C ALA A 389 29.92 4.34 -2.65
N ARG A 390 29.69 3.74 -1.46
CA ARG A 390 28.50 3.96 -0.62
C ARG A 390 27.20 3.75 -1.42
N ARG A 391 27.15 2.66 -2.20
CA ARG A 391 26.00 2.26 -3.01
C ARG A 391 25.51 0.88 -2.62
N VAL A 392 24.21 0.68 -2.77
CA VAL A 392 23.56 -0.63 -2.66
C VAL A 392 22.83 -0.87 -3.97
N ARG A 393 23.20 -1.94 -4.66
CA ARG A 393 22.45 -2.43 -5.81
C ARG A 393 21.37 -3.36 -5.28
N ILE A 394 20.13 -3.09 -5.66
CA ILE A 394 18.98 -3.91 -5.29
C ILE A 394 18.36 -4.48 -6.55
N GLN A 395 18.36 -5.79 -6.67
CA GLN A 395 17.77 -6.50 -7.80
C GLN A 395 16.46 -7.15 -7.39
N GLY A 396 15.52 -7.16 -8.33
CA GLY A 396 14.24 -7.84 -8.16
C GLY A 396 13.55 -8.10 -9.49
N GLU A 397 12.62 -9.03 -9.46
CA GLU A 397 11.62 -9.23 -10.50
C GLU A 397 10.42 -8.30 -10.25
N ALA A 398 9.61 -8.10 -11.28
CA ALA A 398 8.34 -7.41 -11.16
C ALA A 398 7.34 -7.97 -12.18
N VAL A 399 6.05 -7.84 -11.89
CA VAL A 399 4.96 -8.31 -12.75
C VAL A 399 3.85 -7.28 -12.86
N THR A 400 3.48 -6.92 -14.08
CA THR A 400 2.31 -6.06 -14.34
C THR A 400 1.03 -6.85 -14.10
N VAL A 401 0.15 -6.36 -13.23
CA VAL A 401 -1.10 -7.04 -12.84
C VAL A 401 -2.35 -6.32 -13.32
N MET A 402 -2.29 -5.01 -13.56
CA MET A 402 -3.41 -4.24 -14.09
C MET A 402 -2.90 -3.17 -15.06
N THR A 403 -3.71 -2.85 -16.07
CA THR A 403 -3.52 -1.70 -16.95
C THR A 403 -4.85 -0.96 -17.06
N GLY A 404 -4.81 0.36 -17.21
CA GLY A 404 -6.02 1.15 -17.26
C GLY A 404 -5.80 2.60 -17.63
N THR A 405 -6.90 3.35 -17.60
CA THR A 405 -6.91 4.78 -17.91
C THR A 405 -7.57 5.55 -16.78
N LEU A 406 -6.87 6.56 -16.26
CA LEU A 406 -7.35 7.50 -15.26
C LEU A 406 -8.05 8.67 -15.97
N LEU A 407 -9.31 8.91 -15.62
CA LEU A 407 -10.07 10.07 -16.09
C LEU A 407 -9.71 11.28 -15.22
N THR A 408 -9.52 12.46 -15.83
CA THR A 408 -8.91 13.63 -15.17
C THR A 408 -9.64 14.93 -15.41
#